data_AF-A0A2J6QTX1-F1
#
_entry.id   AF-A0A2J6QTX1-F1
#
_cell.length_a   1.000
_cell.length_b   1.000
_cell.length_c   1.000
_cell.angle_alpha   90.00
_cell.angle_beta   90.00
_cell.angle_gamma   90.00
#
_symmetry.space_group_name_H-M   'P 1'
#
loop_
_entity.id
_entity.type
_entity.pdbx_description
1 polymer ?
#
loop_
_entity_poly.entity_id
_entity_poly.type
_entity_poly.pdbx_seq_one_letter_code
_entity_poly.pdbx_strand_id
1 'polypeptide(L)' 'RYPCRFRESMGCEKTFTTSVHESRHSKIHTAETGFFCSWPGCQKKFTLAKNMKRHLATHTK' A
#
# COMPACT_ATOMS: atom_id res chain seq x y z
N ARG A 1 2.34 19.38 -7.73
CA ARG A 1 1.88 18.69 -6.50
C ARG A 1 0.62 17.90 -6.87
N TYR A 2 0.57 16.60 -6.59
CA TYR A 2 -0.48 15.67 -6.98
C TYR A 2 -1.33 15.30 -5.75
N PRO A 3 -2.51 15.90 -5.57
CA PRO A 3 -3.40 15.61 -4.46
C PRO A 3 -4.06 14.23 -4.64
N CYS A 4 -4.31 13.52 -3.54
CA CYS A 4 -5.01 12.25 -3.55
C CYS A 4 -6.41 12.39 -4.16
N ARG A 5 -6.76 11.49 -5.09
CA ARG A 5 -8.09 11.45 -5.72
C ARG A 5 -9.24 11.13 -4.77
N PHE A 6 -8.94 10.66 -3.55
CA PHE A 6 -9.92 10.38 -2.50
C PHE A 6 -10.13 11.54 -1.53
N ARG A 7 -9.70 12.76 -1.88
CA ARG A 7 -9.92 13.96 -1.06
C ARG A 7 -11.41 14.18 -0.74
N GLU A 8 -12.28 14.04 -1.73
CA GLU A 8 -13.72 14.30 -1.56
C GLU A 8 -14.48 13.11 -0.97
N SER A 9 -14.05 11.88 -1.27
CA SER A 9 -14.74 10.67 -0.79
C SER A 9 -14.33 10.24 0.62
N MET A 10 -13.06 10.46 1.01
CA MET A 10 -12.50 9.98 2.29
C MET A 10 -11.86 11.11 3.11
N GLY A 11 -12.02 12.37 2.69
CA GLY A 11 -11.36 13.51 3.36
C GLY A 11 -9.83 13.45 3.29
N CYS A 12 -9.26 12.77 2.30
CA CYS A 12 -7.80 12.57 2.26
C CYS A 12 -7.05 13.82 1.76
N GLU A 13 -6.43 14.56 2.68
CA GLU A 13 -5.65 15.78 2.38
C GLU A 13 -4.19 15.51 1.96
N LYS A 14 -3.84 14.24 1.71
CA LYS A 14 -2.48 13.85 1.29
C LYS A 14 -2.20 14.41 -0.11
N THR A 15 -1.07 15.11 -0.21
CA THR A 15 -0.58 15.67 -1.48
C THR A 15 0.85 15.22 -1.72
N PHE A 16 1.12 14.73 -2.92
CA PHE A 16 2.41 14.15 -3.31
C PHE A 16 3.16 15.06 -4.29
N THR A 17 4.46 14.85 -4.43
CA THR A 17 5.26 15.56 -5.43
C THR A 17 5.16 14.93 -6.82
N THR A 18 4.81 13.64 -6.91
CA THR A 18 4.68 12.91 -8.17
C THR A 18 3.38 12.09 -8.25
N SER A 19 2.86 11.91 -9.47
CA SER A 19 1.66 11.10 -9.75
C SER A 19 1.81 9.65 -9.31
N VAL A 20 3.00 9.06 -9.47
CA VAL A 20 3.27 7.66 -9.06
C VAL A 20 3.05 7.46 -7.55
N HIS A 21 3.44 8.44 -6.73
CA HIS A 21 3.24 8.35 -5.28
C HIS A 21 1.77 8.50 -4.89
N GLU A 22 1.04 9.40 -5.55
CA GLU A 22 -0.41 9.56 -5.37
C GLU A 22 -1.16 8.30 -5.77
N SER A 23 -0.89 7.75 -6.96
CA SER A 23 -1.49 6.51 -7.44
C SER A 23 -1.22 5.33 -6.49
N ARG A 24 0.02 5.21 -5.98
CA ARG A 24 0.38 4.19 -4.99
C ARG A 24 -0.37 4.37 -3.67
N HIS A 25 -0.53 5.62 -3.23
CA HIS A 25 -1.27 5.94 -2.03
C HIS A 25 -2.75 5.64 -2.20
N SER A 26 -3.35 5.97 -3.35
CA SER A 26 -4.76 5.74 -3.67
C SER A 26 -5.19 4.26 -3.54
N LYS A 27 -4.25 3.31 -3.64
CA LYS A 27 -4.48 1.88 -3.36
C LYS A 27 -4.81 1.55 -1.90
N ILE A 28 -4.50 2.44 -0.95
CA ILE A 28 -4.91 2.24 0.45
C ILE A 28 -6.42 2.42 0.61
N HIS A 29 -7.01 3.32 -0.18
CA HIS A 29 -8.42 3.68 -0.07
C HIS A 29 -9.31 2.63 -0.73
N THR A 30 -8.85 2.04 -1.83
CA THR A 30 -9.63 1.00 -2.53
C THR A 30 -9.60 -0.35 -1.82
N ALA A 31 -8.76 -0.57 -0.81
CA ALA A 31 -8.62 -1.85 -0.07
C ALA A 31 -8.35 -3.13 -0.90
N GLU A 32 -8.36 -3.03 -2.23
CA GLU A 32 -8.44 -4.13 -3.20
C GLU A 32 -7.12 -4.88 -3.42
N THR A 33 -5.99 -4.38 -2.94
CA THR A 33 -4.69 -5.03 -3.20
C THR A 33 -3.80 -5.02 -1.97
N GLY A 34 -4.28 -5.69 -0.92
CA GLY A 34 -3.36 -6.19 0.09
C GLY A 34 -2.55 -7.34 -0.46
N PHE A 35 -1.23 -7.21 -0.49
CA PHE A 35 -0.33 -8.34 -0.62
C PHE A 35 -0.26 -9.03 0.73
N PHE A 36 -0.94 -10.17 0.85
CA PHE A 36 -0.86 -11.01 2.04
C PHE A 36 0.46 -11.76 2.06
N CYS A 37 1.02 -11.93 3.24
CA CYS A 37 2.14 -12.84 3.42
C CYS A 37 1.67 -14.28 3.15
N SER A 38 2.35 -14.99 2.25
CA SER A 38 2.07 -16.39 1.96
C SER A 38 2.68 -17.37 2.98
N TRP A 39 3.31 -16.86 4.04
CA TRP A 39 3.98 -17.70 5.03
C TRP A 39 2.97 -18.34 5.98
N PRO A 40 3.04 -19.66 6.23
CA PRO A 40 2.12 -20.35 7.13
C PRO A 40 2.21 -19.78 8.54
N GLY A 41 1.08 -19.32 9.08
CA GLY A 41 1.00 -18.65 10.39
C GLY A 41 1.27 -17.14 10.36
N CYS A 42 1.52 -16.52 9.20
CA CYS A 42 1.69 -15.08 9.09
C CYS A 42 0.47 -14.41 8.44
N GLN A 43 -0.23 -13.56 9.20
CA GLN A 43 -1.38 -12.79 8.71
C GLN A 43 -1.04 -11.33 8.34
N LYS A 44 0.23 -11.02 8.06
CA LYS A 44 0.63 -9.65 7.67
C LYS A 44 0.12 -9.28 6.29
N LYS A 45 -0.52 -8.11 6.18
CA LYS A 45 -1.00 -7.49 4.94
C LYS A 45 -0.14 -6.27 4.59
N PHE A 46 0.27 -6.16 3.34
CA PHE A 46 1.05 -5.02 2.84
C PHE A 46 0.32 -4.34 1.69
N THR A 47 0.38 -3.02 1.61
CA THR A 47 -0.15 -2.27 0.45
C THR A 47 0.72 -2.43 -0.80
N LEU A 48 1.93 -3.00 -0.65
CA LEU A 48 2.98 -3.01 -1.68
C LEU A 48 3.68 -4.35 -1.77
N ALA A 49 3.73 -4.93 -2.98
CA ALA A 49 4.41 -6.19 -3.27
C ALA A 49 5.88 -6.18 -2.82
N LYS A 50 6.60 -5.06 -3.05
CA LYS A 50 8.00 -4.92 -2.63
C LYS A 50 8.18 -5.02 -1.11
N ASN A 51 7.21 -4.52 -0.34
CA ASN A 51 7.25 -4.58 1.11
C ASN A 51 6.96 -6.00 1.59
N MET A 52 6.00 -6.68 0.96
CA MET A 52 5.71 -8.09 1.22
C MET A 52 6.92 -8.98 0.88
N LYS A 53 7.57 -8.78 -0.27
CA LYS A 53 8.78 -9.54 -0.65
C LYS A 53 9.91 -9.36 0.35
N ARG A 54 10.18 -8.11 0.77
CA ARG A 54 11.17 -7.83 1.82
C ARG A 54 10.79 -8.47 3.15
N HIS A 55 9.51 -8.51 3.48
CA HIS A 55 9.02 -9.19 4.68
C HIS A 55 9.17 -10.72 4.59
N LEU A 56 8.92 -11.35 3.44
CA LEU A 56 9.14 -12.80 3.31
C LEU A 56 10.58 -13.19 3.64
N ALA A 57 11.56 -12.34 3.29
CA ALA A 57 12.95 -12.56 3.64
C ALA A 57 13.23 -12.56 5.15
N THR A 58 12.33 -12.03 6.00
CA THR A 58 12.45 -12.13 7.47
C THR A 58 12.01 -13.48 8.01
N HIS A 59 11.24 -14.25 7.25
CA HIS A 59 10.78 -15.58 7.65
C HIS A 59 11.74 -16.69 7.26
N THR A 60 12.49 -16.48 6.17
CA THR A 60 13.49 -17.43 5.67
C THR A 60 14.85 -17.32 6.37
N LYS A 61 15.02 -16.38 7.29
CA LYS A 61 16.27 -16.19 8.05
C LYS A 61 16.39 -17.14 9.24
#